data_AF-A0A1Q8INY0-F1
#
_entry.id   AF-A0A1Q8INY0-F1
#
_cell.length_a   1.000
_cell.length_b   1.000
_cell.length_c   1.000
_cell.angle_alpha   90.00
_cell.angle_beta   90.00
_cell.angle_gamma   90.00
#
_symmetry.space_group_name_H-M   'P 1'
#
loop_
_entity.id
_entity.type
_entity.pdbx_description
1 polymer ?
#
loop_
_entity_poly.entity_id
_entity_poly.type
_entity_poly.pdbx_seq_one_letter_code
_entity_poly.pdbx_strand_id
1 'polypeptide(L)'
;MFFYSDEVFRLRDIYTEYDAVLGIRPVHESQYHDNDEQRLLIGLRYSLELTGCDGRRGWGSLQLRRSFNTRPFSEREQCIVAQFSRHIAHALTAPRTNITQFSARGHSELVIVDENGNIDLASDNALRILSLADGGMPSPSQATRVPVWLMALVANVARRWPGAPTQPSAMVRRTGAGEFVFKLYALDASSEPDSHAAIAVHMLHYPPLQLQVELTGYELGLSERQRQLCVDLLAGYGIARIAQRMGVKASTVVDHERETYRKLGVHSRHELARCFGEAPDNV
;
A
#
# COMPACT_ATOMS: atom_id res chain seq x y z
N MET A 1 6.76 16.96 6.63
CA MET A 1 7.81 16.58 7.60
C MET A 1 8.43 15.31 7.05
N PHE A 2 9.64 15.42 6.51
CA PHE A 2 10.39 14.27 6.02
C PHE A 2 11.70 14.18 6.80
N PHE A 3 12.08 12.97 7.17
CA PHE A 3 13.34 12.69 7.85
C PHE A 3 14.33 12.17 6.80
N TYR A 4 15.51 12.77 6.71
CA TYR A 4 16.62 12.24 5.90
C TYR A 4 17.76 11.80 6.82
N SER A 5 18.42 10.71 6.45
CA SER A 5 19.61 10.19 7.12
C SER A 5 20.79 10.26 6.15
N ASP A 6 21.96 10.71 6.60
CA ASP A 6 23.17 10.77 5.75
C ASP A 6 23.76 9.37 5.46
N GLU A 7 24.85 9.30 4.69
CA GLU A 7 25.53 8.03 4.33
C GLU A 7 26.08 7.24 5.54
N VAL A 8 26.03 7.82 6.75
CA VAL A 8 26.39 7.19 8.03
C VAL A 8 25.18 7.09 8.97
N PHE A 9 23.99 7.37 8.45
CA PHE A 9 22.68 7.35 9.09
C PHE A 9 22.59 8.13 10.42
N ARG A 10 23.31 9.25 10.54
CA ARG A 10 23.04 10.23 11.61
C ARG A 10 21.93 11.17 11.14
N LEU A 11 20.90 11.32 11.98
CA LEU A 11 19.82 12.29 11.77
C LEU A 11 20.44 13.68 11.96
N ARG A 12 20.69 14.40 10.85
CA ARG A 12 21.38 15.69 10.89
C ARG A 12 20.45 16.89 10.74
N ASP A 13 19.44 16.82 9.87
CA ASP A 13 18.63 18.00 9.53
C ASP A 13 17.15 17.69 9.27
N ILE A 14 16.32 18.70 9.55
CA ILE A 14 14.86 18.69 9.38
C ILE A 14 14.54 19.61 8.21
N TYR A 15 13.97 19.07 7.14
CA TYR A 15 13.48 19.89 6.02
C TYR A 15 11.95 19.79 5.91
N THR A 16 11.32 20.96 5.91
CA THR A 16 9.98 21.22 5.37
C THR A 16 10.19 22.15 4.17
N GLU A 17 9.48 21.92 3.07
CA GLU A 17 9.61 22.66 1.78
C GLU A 17 9.26 24.17 1.84
N TYR A 18 9.34 24.80 3.00
CA TYR A 18 9.24 26.24 3.17
C TYR A 18 10.48 26.76 3.89
N ASP A 19 11.26 27.55 3.15
CA ASP A 19 12.59 28.09 3.44
C ASP A 19 12.68 29.06 4.64
N ALA A 20 11.73 29.05 5.58
CA ALA A 20 11.59 30.08 6.61
C ALA A 20 11.64 29.61 8.07
N VAL A 21 11.88 28.32 8.36
CA VAL A 21 11.94 27.83 9.75
C VAL A 21 13.22 27.05 10.01
N LEU A 22 14.35 27.77 9.95
CA LEU A 22 15.64 27.28 10.44
C LEU A 22 15.68 27.39 11.96
N GLY A 23 15.43 26.26 12.63
CA GLY A 23 15.74 26.05 14.03
C GLY A 23 15.86 24.56 14.28
N ILE A 24 17.08 24.07 14.42
CA ILE A 24 17.39 22.68 14.80
C ILE A 24 16.66 22.40 16.12
N ARG A 25 15.53 21.70 16.06
CA ARG A 25 14.81 21.29 17.26
C ARG A 25 15.48 20.05 17.85
N PRO A 26 15.88 20.07 19.14
CA PRO A 26 16.44 18.89 19.78
C PRO A 26 15.42 17.75 19.82
N VAL A 27 15.94 16.52 19.69
CA VAL A 27 15.25 15.20 19.60
C VAL A 27 14.35 14.86 20.82
N HIS A 28 14.16 15.80 21.75
CA HIS A 28 13.31 15.64 22.93
C HIS A 28 11.93 16.33 22.82
N GLU A 29 11.67 17.11 21.76
CA GLU A 29 10.43 17.89 21.63
C GLU A 29 9.68 17.62 20.31
N SER A 30 9.12 16.43 20.13
CA SER A 30 8.02 16.22 19.16
C SER A 30 7.30 14.88 19.35
N GLN A 31 6.76 14.62 20.53
CA GLN A 31 5.75 13.55 20.69
C GLN A 31 4.37 13.97 20.17
N TYR A 32 4.18 15.25 19.82
CA TYR A 32 2.89 15.81 19.40
C TYR A 32 3.11 16.92 18.38
N HIS A 33 2.45 16.83 17.22
CA HIS A 33 2.33 17.93 16.26
C HIS A 33 0.84 18.18 16.02
N ASP A 34 0.34 19.30 16.56
CA ASP A 34 -1.02 19.84 16.42
C ASP A 34 -0.89 21.34 16.13
N ASN A 35 -0.34 21.68 14.96
CA ASN A 35 -0.13 23.09 14.56
C ASN A 35 -1.16 23.53 13.52
N ASP A 36 -1.51 24.81 13.55
CA ASP A 36 -2.54 25.44 12.70
C ASP A 36 -2.32 25.25 11.19
N GLU A 37 -1.07 25.13 10.73
CA GLU A 37 -0.75 24.90 9.32
C GLU A 37 -1.14 23.50 8.82
N GLN A 38 -1.11 22.47 9.69
CA GLN A 38 -1.65 21.15 9.34
C GLN A 38 -3.18 21.17 9.20
N ARG A 39 -3.85 22.11 9.89
CA ARG A 39 -5.32 22.25 9.91
C ARG A 39 -5.87 22.77 8.58
N LEU A 40 -5.11 23.57 7.85
CA LEU A 40 -5.54 24.25 6.63
C LEU A 40 -5.26 23.48 5.32
N LEU A 41 -4.27 22.58 5.31
CA LEU A 41 -3.75 22.00 4.05
C LEU A 41 -4.19 20.56 3.75
N ILE A 42 -4.66 19.78 4.73
CA ILE A 42 -4.84 18.31 4.55
C ILE A 42 -6.07 17.69 5.24
N GLY A 43 -6.94 18.46 5.90
CA GLY A 43 -8.16 17.91 6.57
C GLY A 43 -7.88 16.91 7.71
N LEU A 44 -6.64 16.84 8.18
CA LEU A 44 -6.16 15.91 9.22
C LEU A 44 -5.91 16.70 10.51
N ARG A 45 -6.68 16.41 11.57
CA ARG A 45 -6.66 17.20 12.81
C ARG A 45 -5.78 16.60 13.91
N TYR A 46 -5.71 15.26 13.98
CA TYR A 46 -5.00 14.57 15.06
C TYR A 46 -4.00 13.58 14.50
N SER A 47 -2.72 13.78 14.82
CA SER A 47 -1.63 12.88 14.46
C SER A 47 -0.94 12.33 15.71
N LEU A 48 -0.58 11.06 15.66
CA LEU A 48 0.25 10.39 16.66
C LEU A 48 1.46 9.82 15.94
N GLU A 49 2.66 10.24 16.34
CA GLU A 49 3.91 9.74 15.80
C GLU A 49 4.60 8.84 16.82
N LEU A 50 5.07 7.69 16.34
CA LEU A 50 5.84 6.72 17.11
C LEU A 50 7.18 6.45 16.43
N THR A 51 8.27 6.78 17.10
CA THR A 51 9.60 6.37 16.64
C THR A 51 9.83 4.90 16.95
N GLY A 52 10.18 4.10 15.94
CA GLY A 52 10.67 2.74 16.12
C GLY A 52 12.10 2.76 16.62
N CYS A 53 12.31 2.48 17.90
CA CYS A 53 13.63 2.50 18.54
C CYS A 53 13.99 1.13 19.13
N ASP A 54 15.25 0.71 19.01
CA ASP A 54 15.79 -0.51 19.62
C ASP A 54 16.33 -0.29 21.06
N GLY A 55 16.10 0.91 21.61
CA GLY A 55 16.61 1.37 22.91
C GLY A 55 17.92 2.15 22.82
N ARG A 56 18.62 2.14 21.67
CA ARG A 56 19.84 2.91 21.44
C ARG A 56 19.74 3.85 20.25
N ARG A 57 18.97 3.45 19.22
CA ARG A 57 18.86 4.16 17.96
C ARG A 57 17.44 4.08 17.39
N GLY A 58 16.97 5.19 16.83
CA GLY A 58 15.75 5.24 16.03
C GLY A 58 16.02 4.73 14.61
N TRP A 59 15.17 3.81 14.14
CA TRP A 59 15.26 3.19 12.82
C TRP A 59 14.22 3.72 11.82
N GLY A 60 13.24 4.49 12.31
CA GLY A 60 12.20 5.15 11.52
C GLY A 60 11.03 5.58 12.41
N SER A 61 9.96 6.07 11.82
CA SER A 61 8.73 6.42 12.54
C SER A 61 7.46 5.89 11.86
N LEU A 62 6.43 5.67 12.67
CA LEU A 62 5.07 5.36 12.27
C LEU A 62 4.21 6.57 12.61
N GLN A 63 3.44 7.06 11.64
CA GLN A 63 2.47 8.12 11.87
C GLN A 63 1.05 7.59 11.71
N LEU A 64 0.25 7.71 12.77
CA LEU A 64 -1.18 7.44 12.75
C LEU A 64 -1.91 8.76 12.67
N ARG A 65 -2.95 8.82 11.84
CA ARG A 65 -3.75 10.04 11.66
C ARG A 65 -5.23 9.72 11.77
N ARG A 66 -6.00 10.67 12.28
CA ARG A 66 -7.47 10.59 12.27
C ARG A 66 -8.09 11.77 11.54
N SER A 67 -9.27 11.51 10.97
CA SER A 67 -10.09 12.51 10.27
C SER A 67 -10.63 13.57 11.23
N PHE A 68 -10.97 14.74 10.68
CA PHE A 68 -11.43 15.92 11.42
C PHE A 68 -12.57 15.67 12.43
N ASN A 69 -13.50 14.76 12.10
CA ASN A 69 -14.70 14.48 12.90
C ASN A 69 -14.48 13.47 14.05
N THR A 70 -13.24 13.16 14.41
CA THR A 70 -12.93 12.16 15.43
C THR A 70 -12.25 12.79 16.63
N ARG A 71 -12.22 12.09 17.77
CA ARG A 71 -11.55 12.56 18.98
C ARG A 71 -10.01 12.43 18.87
N PRO A 72 -9.25 13.29 19.59
CA PRO A 72 -7.81 13.12 19.76
C PRO A 72 -7.42 11.72 20.25
N PHE A 73 -6.17 11.32 20.02
CA PHE A 73 -5.61 10.11 20.63
C PHE A 73 -5.47 10.30 22.13
N SER A 74 -6.14 9.45 22.91
CA SER A 74 -6.05 9.45 24.37
C SER A 74 -4.68 8.94 24.86
N GLU A 75 -4.28 9.31 26.08
CA GLU A 75 -3.07 8.79 26.72
C GLU A 75 -3.03 7.25 26.74
N ARG A 76 -4.19 6.61 26.95
CA ARG A 76 -4.30 5.15 26.89
C ARG A 76 -3.95 4.60 25.51
N GLU A 77 -4.46 5.21 24.44
CA GLU A 77 -4.16 4.79 23.06
C GLU A 77 -2.68 5.01 22.74
N GLN A 78 -2.10 6.13 23.20
CA GLN A 78 -0.68 6.42 23.06
C GLN A 78 0.19 5.37 23.76
N CYS A 79 -0.14 5.01 25.01
CA CYS A 79 0.55 3.97 25.77
C CYS A 79 0.47 2.59 25.10
N ILE A 80 -0.65 2.26 24.45
CA ILE A 80 -0.78 1.01 23.68
C ILE A 80 0.16 1.06 22.46
N VAL A 81 0.14 2.15 21.71
CA VAL A 81 0.97 2.32 20.51
C VAL A 81 2.46 2.31 20.86
N ALA A 82 2.86 2.95 21.96
CA ALA A 82 4.24 3.01 22.42
C ALA A 82 4.89 1.62 22.62
N GLN A 83 4.11 0.61 23.02
CA GLN A 83 4.59 -0.77 23.22
C GLN A 83 5.10 -1.41 21.91
N PHE A 84 4.71 -0.88 20.75
CA PHE A 84 5.12 -1.38 19.45
C PHE A 84 6.45 -0.77 18.97
N SER A 85 7.02 0.23 19.64
CA SER A 85 8.26 0.92 19.20
C SER A 85 9.39 -0.07 18.84
N ARG A 86 9.70 -1.00 19.74
CA ARG A 86 10.74 -2.03 19.53
C ARG A 86 10.41 -3.00 18.39
N HIS A 87 9.13 -3.31 18.20
CA HIS A 87 8.68 -4.23 17.16
C HIS A 87 8.77 -3.58 15.78
N ILE A 88 8.49 -2.28 15.69
CA ILE A 88 8.68 -1.47 14.48
C ILE A 88 10.18 -1.35 14.16
N ALA A 89 11.02 -1.06 15.16
CA ALA A 89 12.47 -1.05 14.98
C ALA A 89 12.99 -2.38 14.44
N HIS A 90 12.54 -3.49 15.00
CA HIS A 90 12.87 -4.81 14.50
C HIS A 90 12.40 -5.03 13.06
N ALA A 91 11.15 -4.68 12.73
CA ALA A 91 10.62 -4.83 11.38
C ALA A 91 11.36 -3.99 10.33
N LEU A 92 11.80 -2.78 10.68
CA LEU A 92 12.54 -1.88 9.79
C LEU A 92 14.00 -2.32 9.58
N THR A 93 14.57 -3.07 10.53
CA THR A 93 15.95 -3.57 10.48
C THR A 93 16.06 -5.01 9.99
N ALA A 94 14.95 -5.76 10.02
CA ALA A 94 14.91 -7.12 9.52
C ALA A 94 15.24 -7.14 8.01
N PRO A 95 15.98 -8.17 7.54
CA PRO A 95 16.23 -8.35 6.11
C PRO A 95 14.92 -8.35 5.32
N ARG A 96 14.82 -7.49 4.32
CA ARG A 96 13.64 -7.44 3.44
C ARG A 96 13.53 -8.78 2.71
N THR A 97 12.41 -9.46 2.91
CA THR A 97 12.09 -10.64 2.11
C THR A 97 11.59 -10.16 0.74
N ASN A 98 12.15 -10.71 -0.33
CA ASN A 98 11.66 -10.42 -1.68
C ASN A 98 10.22 -10.94 -1.83
N ILE A 99 9.30 -10.02 -2.08
CA ILE A 99 7.90 -10.35 -2.34
C ILE A 99 7.81 -10.93 -3.74
N THR A 100 7.52 -12.22 -3.81
CA THR A 100 7.42 -12.99 -5.08
C THR A 100 6.02 -13.51 -5.33
N GLN A 101 5.12 -13.35 -4.37
CA GLN A 101 3.76 -13.87 -4.41
C GLN A 101 2.78 -12.74 -4.14
N PHE A 102 1.89 -12.56 -5.10
CA PHE A 102 0.84 -11.56 -5.05
C PHE A 102 -0.52 -12.26 -4.97
N SER A 103 -1.46 -11.54 -4.41
CA SER A 103 -2.88 -11.89 -4.43
C SER A 103 -3.37 -12.19 -5.85
N ALA A 104 -4.27 -13.16 -5.98
CA ALA A 104 -4.93 -13.43 -7.27
C ALA A 104 -5.91 -12.31 -7.67
N ARG A 105 -6.48 -11.61 -6.67
CA ARG A 105 -7.40 -10.50 -6.86
C ARG A 105 -6.73 -9.18 -6.51
N GLY A 106 -6.71 -8.28 -7.49
CA GLY A 106 -6.27 -6.91 -7.31
C GLY A 106 -7.44 -5.95 -7.10
N HIS A 107 -7.11 -4.76 -6.62
CA HIS A 107 -8.00 -3.60 -6.63
C HIS A 107 -7.89 -2.91 -7.99
N SER A 108 -9.03 -2.62 -8.64
CA SER A 108 -9.05 -1.89 -9.90
C SER A 108 -9.52 -0.45 -9.69
N GLU A 109 -8.80 0.51 -10.25
CA GLU A 109 -9.18 1.92 -10.22
C GLU A 109 -8.92 2.58 -11.58
N LEU A 110 -9.55 3.73 -11.80
CA LEU A 110 -9.40 4.53 -13.00
C LEU A 110 -8.91 5.93 -12.65
N VAL A 111 -8.06 6.50 -13.49
CA VAL A 111 -7.73 7.93 -13.51
C VAL A 111 -7.91 8.44 -14.92
N ILE A 112 -8.53 9.61 -15.07
CA ILE A 112 -8.57 10.35 -16.34
C ILE A 112 -7.48 11.41 -16.30
N VAL A 113 -6.68 11.46 -17.36
CA VAL A 113 -5.59 12.42 -17.50
C VAL A 113 -5.63 13.09 -18.86
N ASP A 114 -5.12 14.32 -18.92
CA ASP A 114 -4.89 15.02 -20.18
C ASP A 114 -3.65 14.46 -20.93
N GLU A 115 -3.37 14.96 -22.13
CA GLU A 115 -2.20 14.58 -22.91
C GLU A 115 -0.85 14.92 -22.24
N ASN A 116 -0.88 15.83 -21.27
CA ASN A 116 0.27 16.26 -20.47
C ASN A 116 0.42 15.45 -19.16
N GLY A 117 -0.47 14.49 -18.91
CA GLY A 117 -0.49 13.66 -17.71
C GLY A 117 -1.02 14.36 -16.45
N ASN A 118 -1.65 15.53 -16.57
CA ASN A 118 -2.37 16.15 -15.47
C ASN A 118 -3.63 15.34 -15.19
N ILE A 119 -3.98 15.21 -13.91
CA ILE A 119 -5.11 14.39 -13.47
C ILE A 119 -6.36 15.25 -13.46
N ASP A 120 -7.32 14.91 -14.32
CA ASP A 120 -8.62 15.57 -14.40
C ASP A 120 -9.61 14.97 -13.42
N LEU A 121 -9.66 13.63 -13.37
CA LEU A 121 -10.59 12.88 -12.52
C LEU A 121 -9.89 11.68 -11.89
N ALA A 122 -10.00 11.56 -10.57
CA ALA A 122 -9.51 10.42 -9.81
C ALA A 122 -10.33 10.21 -8.54
N SER A 123 -10.50 8.95 -8.15
CA SER A 123 -10.92 8.61 -6.79
C SER A 123 -9.74 8.71 -5.81
N ASP A 124 -10.01 8.87 -4.52
CA ASP A 124 -8.96 8.83 -3.49
C ASP A 124 -8.17 7.50 -3.52
N ASN A 125 -8.84 6.39 -3.84
CA ASN A 125 -8.20 5.09 -3.93
C ASN A 125 -7.33 4.98 -5.19
N ALA A 126 -7.72 5.61 -6.30
CA ALA A 126 -6.91 5.70 -7.51
C ALA A 126 -5.59 6.45 -7.24
N LEU A 127 -5.66 7.59 -6.55
CA LEU A 127 -4.47 8.35 -6.13
C LEU A 127 -3.60 7.54 -5.16
N ARG A 128 -4.22 6.79 -4.24
CA ARG A 128 -3.52 5.87 -3.34
C ARG A 128 -2.77 4.78 -4.11
N ILE A 129 -3.37 4.16 -5.12
CA ILE A 129 -2.71 3.15 -5.95
C ILE A 129 -1.50 3.73 -6.69
N LEU A 130 -1.63 4.93 -7.29
CA LEU A 130 -0.51 5.62 -7.92
C LEU A 130 0.65 5.84 -6.94
N SER A 131 0.33 6.27 -5.72
CA SER A 131 1.33 6.48 -4.67
C SER A 131 2.03 5.17 -4.24
N LEU A 132 1.28 4.07 -4.08
CA LEU A 132 1.85 2.76 -3.74
C LEU A 132 2.74 2.21 -4.87
N ALA A 133 2.40 2.50 -6.13
CA ALA A 133 3.15 2.08 -7.31
C ALA A 133 4.43 2.90 -7.55
N ASP A 134 4.49 4.11 -7.01
CA ASP A 134 5.70 4.93 -7.01
C ASP A 134 6.78 4.32 -6.09
N GLY A 135 6.36 3.66 -5.01
CA GLY A 135 7.24 2.99 -4.05
C GLY A 135 7.91 3.95 -3.06
N GLY A 136 7.65 5.26 -3.19
CA GLY A 136 7.99 6.27 -2.21
C GLY A 136 7.01 6.32 -1.03
N MET A 137 7.26 7.24 -0.10
CA MET A 137 6.32 7.51 0.99
C MET A 137 5.04 8.11 0.42
N PRO A 138 3.85 7.62 0.83
CA PRO A 138 2.60 8.22 0.40
C PRO A 138 2.50 9.66 0.89
N SER A 139 2.59 10.61 -0.03
CA SER A 139 2.35 12.02 0.26
C SER A 139 0.83 12.25 0.35
N PRO A 140 0.35 12.92 1.41
CA PRO A 140 -1.06 13.28 1.54
C PRO A 140 -1.50 14.39 0.58
N SER A 141 -0.59 14.99 -0.19
CA SER A 141 -0.93 15.92 -1.26
C SER A 141 -1.71 15.19 -2.36
N GLN A 142 -2.85 15.74 -2.78
CA GLN A 142 -3.53 15.28 -4.00
C GLN A 142 -2.55 15.38 -5.16
N ALA A 143 -2.20 14.23 -5.75
CA ALA A 143 -1.37 14.24 -6.94
C ALA A 143 -2.19 14.93 -8.04
N THR A 144 -1.71 16.08 -8.51
CA THR A 144 -2.31 16.81 -9.63
C THR A 144 -1.82 16.27 -10.98
N ARG A 145 -0.80 15.42 -10.96
CA ARG A 145 -0.17 14.85 -12.14
C ARG A 145 0.23 13.40 -11.88
N VAL A 146 0.23 12.59 -12.93
CA VAL A 146 0.76 11.23 -12.84
C VAL A 146 2.28 11.21 -12.61
N PRO A 147 2.81 10.14 -12.00
CA PRO A 147 4.26 10.00 -11.80
C PRO A 147 5.05 10.02 -13.11
N VAL A 148 6.29 10.52 -13.06
CA VAL A 148 7.19 10.66 -14.23
C VAL A 148 7.38 9.34 -14.98
N TRP A 149 7.43 8.21 -14.28
CA TRP A 149 7.58 6.90 -14.92
C TRP A 149 6.37 6.48 -15.77
N LEU A 150 5.19 7.06 -15.56
CA LEU A 150 3.98 6.80 -16.35
C LEU A 150 3.90 7.70 -17.60
N MET A 151 4.61 8.82 -17.61
CA MET A 151 4.56 9.82 -18.68
C MET A 151 4.94 9.27 -20.05
N ALA A 152 5.86 8.30 -20.12
CA ALA A 152 6.22 7.67 -21.39
C ALA A 152 5.03 6.94 -22.02
N LEU A 153 4.17 6.30 -21.21
CA LEU A 153 2.95 5.65 -21.71
C LEU A 153 1.89 6.68 -22.10
N VAL A 154 1.72 7.75 -21.31
CA VAL A 154 0.81 8.87 -21.63
C VAL A 154 1.20 9.48 -22.98
N ALA A 155 2.46 9.87 -23.15
CA ALA A 155 2.97 10.43 -24.41
C ALA A 155 2.85 9.45 -25.60
N ASN A 156 2.94 8.15 -25.36
CA ASN A 156 2.75 7.13 -26.40
C ASN A 156 1.29 6.99 -26.83
N VAL A 157 0.32 7.23 -25.94
CA VAL A 157 -1.10 7.23 -26.27
C VAL A 157 -1.51 8.57 -26.89
N ALA A 158 -1.04 9.69 -26.35
CA ALA A 158 -1.33 11.04 -26.83
C ALA A 158 -0.86 11.29 -28.27
N ARG A 159 0.27 10.72 -28.68
CA ARG A 159 0.80 10.87 -30.06
C ARG A 159 0.05 10.07 -31.12
N ARG A 160 -0.96 9.29 -30.75
CA ARG A 160 -1.67 8.41 -31.69
C ARG A 160 -2.75 9.17 -32.46
N TRP A 161 -2.99 8.71 -33.68
CA TRP A 161 -3.99 9.26 -34.58
C TRP A 161 -5.41 8.89 -34.09
N PRO A 162 -6.37 9.85 -33.98
CA PRO A 162 -7.75 9.58 -33.58
C PRO A 162 -8.44 8.53 -34.47
N GLY A 163 -9.12 7.55 -33.88
CA GLY A 163 -9.93 6.57 -34.63
C GLY A 163 -9.21 5.28 -35.10
N ALA A 164 -7.94 5.05 -34.75
CA ALA A 164 -7.29 3.76 -34.99
C ALA A 164 -7.52 2.80 -33.81
N PRO A 165 -8.10 1.59 -34.01
CA PRO A 165 -8.21 0.60 -32.94
C PRO A 165 -6.80 0.19 -32.50
N THR A 166 -6.44 0.51 -31.26
CA THR A 166 -5.11 0.23 -30.73
C THR A 166 -5.17 -0.65 -29.51
N GLN A 167 -4.21 -1.57 -29.41
CA GLN A 167 -4.00 -2.32 -28.18
C GLN A 167 -3.61 -1.35 -27.06
N PRO A 168 -4.16 -1.52 -25.84
CA PRO A 168 -3.84 -0.65 -24.72
C PRO A 168 -2.35 -0.71 -24.44
N SER A 169 -1.72 0.47 -24.32
CA SER A 169 -0.35 0.55 -23.83
C SER A 169 -0.36 0.06 -22.38
N ALA A 170 0.39 -1.00 -22.11
CA ALA A 170 0.42 -1.63 -20.79
C ALA A 170 1.80 -1.53 -20.15
N MET A 171 1.83 -1.38 -18.82
CA MET A 171 3.06 -1.42 -18.03
C MET A 171 2.80 -2.17 -16.73
N VAL A 172 3.78 -2.98 -16.33
CA VAL A 172 3.78 -3.67 -15.04
C VAL A 172 4.87 -3.04 -14.16
N ARG A 173 4.52 -2.71 -12.92
CA ARG A 173 5.47 -2.27 -11.88
C ARG A 173 5.33 -3.14 -10.65
N ARG A 174 6.43 -3.36 -9.95
CA ARG A 174 6.46 -4.09 -8.68
C ARG A 174 7.17 -3.25 -7.64
N THR A 175 6.51 -3.05 -6.50
CA THR A 175 7.09 -2.38 -5.33
C THR A 175 6.87 -3.25 -4.09
N GLY A 176 7.33 -2.81 -2.93
CA GLY A 176 7.01 -3.47 -1.66
C GLY A 176 5.50 -3.52 -1.36
N ALA A 177 4.71 -2.68 -2.01
CA ALA A 177 3.26 -2.62 -1.85
C ALA A 177 2.50 -3.60 -2.76
N GLY A 178 3.17 -4.30 -3.69
CA GLY A 178 2.53 -5.28 -4.57
C GLY A 178 2.95 -5.17 -6.03
N GLU A 179 2.17 -5.83 -6.89
CA GLU A 179 2.25 -5.71 -8.34
C GLU A 179 1.17 -4.77 -8.86
N PHE A 180 1.53 -3.95 -9.84
CA PHE A 180 0.67 -2.94 -10.42
C PHE A 180 0.67 -3.09 -11.93
N VAL A 181 -0.52 -3.14 -12.53
CA VAL A 181 -0.70 -3.18 -13.98
C VAL A 181 -1.44 -1.94 -14.41
N PHE A 182 -0.82 -1.16 -15.29
CA PHE A 182 -1.39 0.05 -15.88
C PHE A 182 -1.76 -0.24 -17.32
N LYS A 183 -2.98 0.12 -17.73
CA LYS A 183 -3.48 0.04 -19.11
C LYS A 183 -4.06 1.38 -19.49
N LEU A 184 -3.58 1.96 -20.59
CA LEU A 184 -4.03 3.27 -21.03
C LEU A 184 -4.87 3.16 -22.29
N TYR A 185 -5.96 3.94 -22.33
CA TYR A 185 -6.90 4.03 -23.44
C TYR A 185 -7.06 5.49 -23.82
N ALA A 186 -6.93 5.81 -25.11
CA ALA A 186 -7.31 7.12 -25.60
C ALA A 186 -8.84 7.25 -25.55
N LEU A 187 -9.32 8.38 -25.05
CA LEU A 187 -10.70 8.81 -25.12
C LEU A 187 -10.76 9.96 -26.11
N ASP A 188 -11.47 9.73 -27.21
CA ASP A 188 -11.69 10.79 -28.20
C ASP A 188 -12.55 11.89 -27.58
N ALA A 189 -12.22 13.14 -27.90
CA ALA A 189 -13.07 14.28 -27.59
C ALA A 189 -14.47 14.04 -28.18
N SER A 190 -15.52 14.32 -27.40
CA SER A 190 -16.86 14.38 -27.94
C SER A 190 -16.94 15.48 -29.00
N SER A 191 -17.98 15.48 -29.84
CA SER A 191 -18.19 16.53 -30.85
C SER A 191 -18.56 17.90 -30.25
N GLU A 192 -18.51 18.05 -28.93
CA GLU A 192 -18.79 19.30 -28.24
C GLU A 192 -17.56 20.24 -28.27
N PRO A 193 -17.78 21.56 -28.42
CA PRO A 193 -16.71 22.52 -28.69
C PRO A 193 -15.67 22.68 -27.56
N ASP A 194 -15.96 22.21 -26.34
CA ASP A 194 -15.04 22.22 -25.17
C ASP A 194 -14.49 20.83 -24.81
N SER A 195 -14.74 19.81 -25.63
CA SER A 195 -14.23 18.47 -25.33
C SER A 195 -12.77 18.33 -25.76
N HIS A 196 -11.91 18.00 -24.81
CA HIS A 196 -10.51 17.69 -25.05
C HIS A 196 -10.29 16.18 -25.10
N ALA A 197 -9.31 15.75 -25.88
CA ALA A 197 -8.90 14.36 -25.88
C ALA A 197 -8.37 14.01 -24.49
N ALA A 198 -8.84 12.91 -23.93
CA ALA A 198 -8.44 12.46 -22.60
C ALA A 198 -7.85 11.06 -22.67
N ILE A 199 -7.15 10.65 -21.62
CA ILE A 199 -6.54 9.33 -21.52
C ILE A 199 -7.06 8.68 -20.25
N ALA A 200 -7.75 7.55 -20.42
CA ALA A 200 -8.16 6.70 -19.31
C ALA A 200 -7.00 5.77 -18.92
N VAL A 201 -6.54 5.89 -17.68
CA VAL A 201 -5.56 5.01 -17.06
C VAL A 201 -6.30 4.02 -16.16
N HIS A 202 -6.47 2.79 -16.64
CA HIS A 202 -6.96 1.69 -15.81
C HIS A 202 -5.79 1.05 -15.06
N MET A 203 -5.92 0.96 -13.74
CA MET A 203 -4.89 0.48 -12.82
C MET A 203 -5.40 -0.73 -12.06
N LEU A 204 -4.60 -1.78 -12.01
CA LEU A 204 -4.84 -2.98 -11.21
C LEU A 204 -3.73 -3.11 -10.19
N HIS A 205 -4.06 -3.21 -8.90
CA HIS A 205 -3.12 -3.39 -7.80
C HIS A 205 -3.33 -4.74 -7.12
N TYR A 206 -2.35 -5.64 -7.26
CA TYR A 206 -2.31 -6.95 -6.61
C TYR A 206 -1.41 -6.87 -5.37
N PRO A 207 -1.97 -6.72 -4.15
CA PRO A 207 -1.17 -6.68 -2.92
C PRO A 207 -0.41 -7.98 -2.67
N PRO A 208 0.65 -7.96 -1.84
CA PRO A 208 1.37 -9.16 -1.43
C PRO A 208 0.42 -10.21 -0.82
N LEU A 209 0.56 -11.46 -1.24
CA LEU A 209 -0.32 -12.55 -0.79
C LEU A 209 -0.35 -12.67 0.74
N GLN A 210 0.83 -12.58 1.38
CA GLN A 210 0.95 -12.65 2.83
C GLN A 210 0.15 -11.55 3.54
N LEU A 211 0.19 -10.32 3.04
CA LEU A 211 -0.56 -9.21 3.62
C LEU A 211 -2.07 -9.46 3.54
N GLN A 212 -2.55 -9.97 2.41
CA GLN A 212 -3.96 -10.29 2.22
C GLN A 212 -4.42 -11.40 3.16
N VAL A 213 -3.64 -12.48 3.29
CA VAL A 213 -3.95 -13.59 4.20
C VAL A 213 -3.90 -13.17 5.67
N GLU A 214 -2.95 -12.31 6.05
CA GLU A 214 -2.88 -11.80 7.42
C GLU A 214 -4.12 -10.98 7.78
N LEU A 215 -4.53 -10.03 6.93
CA LEU A 215 -5.70 -9.18 7.17
C LEU A 215 -7.00 -10.00 7.19
N THR A 216 -7.32 -10.67 6.08
CA THR A 216 -8.56 -11.42 5.94
C THR A 216 -8.59 -12.63 6.86
N GLY A 217 -7.46 -13.32 7.04
CA GLY A 217 -7.38 -14.48 7.93
C GLY A 217 -7.59 -14.11 9.39
N TYR A 218 -7.13 -12.92 9.82
CA TYR A 218 -7.41 -12.42 11.16
C TYR A 218 -8.91 -12.15 11.37
N GLU A 219 -9.57 -11.53 10.38
CA GLU A 219 -11.02 -11.28 10.41
C GLU A 219 -11.84 -12.58 10.41
N LEU A 220 -11.38 -13.61 9.68
CA LEU A 220 -11.95 -14.96 9.68
C LEU A 220 -11.59 -15.77 10.95
N GLY A 221 -10.88 -15.17 11.90
CA GLY A 221 -10.53 -15.76 13.18
C GLY A 221 -9.49 -16.89 13.10
N LEU A 222 -8.73 -17.00 12.01
CA LEU A 222 -7.67 -17.98 11.86
C LEU A 222 -6.51 -17.70 12.83
N SER A 223 -5.87 -18.75 13.35
CA SER A 223 -4.64 -18.59 14.13
C SER A 223 -3.45 -18.23 13.24
N GLU A 224 -2.36 -17.72 13.83
CA GLU A 224 -1.12 -17.42 13.09
C GLU A 224 -0.59 -18.63 12.30
N ARG A 225 -0.64 -19.84 12.91
CA ARG A 225 -0.25 -21.08 12.23
C ARG A 225 -1.17 -21.42 11.05
N GLN A 226 -2.47 -21.17 11.19
CA GLN A 226 -3.44 -21.38 10.10
C GLN A 226 -3.25 -20.36 8.98
N ARG A 227 -2.95 -19.10 9.29
CA ARG A 227 -2.64 -18.06 8.29
C ARG A 227 -1.34 -18.37 7.55
N GLN A 228 -0.29 -18.77 8.25
CA GLN A 228 0.96 -19.24 7.62
C GLN A 228 0.70 -20.43 6.67
N LEU A 229 -0.10 -21.40 7.10
CA LEU A 229 -0.52 -22.51 6.25
C LEU A 229 -1.29 -22.04 5.01
N CYS A 230 -2.22 -21.09 5.15
CA CYS A 230 -2.97 -20.54 4.01
C CYS A 230 -2.05 -19.83 3.01
N VAL A 231 -1.07 -19.04 3.47
CA VAL A 231 -0.06 -18.42 2.60
C VAL A 231 0.66 -19.49 1.80
N ASP A 232 1.19 -20.52 2.47
CA ASP A 232 2.00 -21.56 1.83
C ASP A 232 1.16 -22.47 0.90
N LEU A 233 -0.10 -22.74 1.25
CA LEU A 233 -1.03 -23.41 0.37
C LEU A 233 -1.26 -22.56 -0.88
N LEU A 234 -1.77 -21.32 -0.75
CA LEU A 234 -2.06 -20.44 -1.89
C LEU A 234 -0.84 -20.19 -2.79
N ALA A 235 0.34 -20.11 -2.19
CA ALA A 235 1.65 -20.01 -2.85
C ALA A 235 2.02 -21.15 -3.82
N GLY A 236 1.37 -22.31 -3.76
CA GLY A 236 1.77 -23.45 -4.61
C GLY A 236 2.51 -24.56 -3.90
N TYR A 237 2.82 -24.43 -2.61
CA TYR A 237 3.70 -25.39 -1.97
C TYR A 237 2.98 -26.71 -1.66
N GLY A 238 3.69 -27.82 -1.89
CA GLY A 238 3.22 -29.15 -1.50
C GLY A 238 3.47 -29.41 -0.01
N ILE A 239 2.70 -30.34 0.57
CA ILE A 239 2.66 -30.66 2.01
C ILE A 239 4.06 -30.84 2.61
N ALA A 240 4.99 -31.53 1.94
CA ALA A 240 6.34 -31.73 2.44
C ALA A 240 7.13 -30.42 2.61
N ARG A 241 7.00 -29.49 1.67
CA ARG A 241 7.65 -28.17 1.74
C ARG A 241 7.02 -27.29 2.81
N ILE A 242 5.69 -27.36 2.95
CA ILE A 242 4.96 -26.67 4.01
C ILE A 242 5.42 -27.17 5.38
N ALA A 243 5.53 -28.49 5.56
CA ALA A 243 5.98 -29.11 6.79
C ALA A 243 7.38 -28.63 7.21
N GLN A 244 8.31 -28.56 6.25
CA GLN A 244 9.65 -28.01 6.48
C GLN A 244 9.60 -26.54 6.90
N ARG A 245 8.81 -25.70 6.22
CA ARG A 245 8.69 -24.26 6.51
C ARG A 245 8.05 -23.99 7.87
N MET A 246 7.07 -24.81 8.25
CA MET A 246 6.38 -24.70 9.53
C MET A 246 7.13 -25.41 10.68
N GLY A 247 8.18 -26.17 10.40
CA GLY A 247 8.93 -26.94 11.40
C GLY A 247 8.11 -28.08 12.03
N VAL A 248 7.22 -28.72 11.27
CA VAL A 248 6.33 -29.80 11.75
C VAL A 248 6.39 -31.03 10.84
N LYS A 249 5.73 -32.13 11.23
CA LYS A 249 5.60 -33.33 10.38
C LYS A 249 4.56 -33.10 9.30
N ALA A 250 4.70 -33.79 8.16
CA ALA A 250 3.74 -33.73 7.06
C ALA A 250 2.31 -34.11 7.49
N SER A 251 2.15 -35.09 8.39
CA SER A 251 0.84 -35.45 8.96
C SER A 251 0.19 -34.29 9.70
N THR A 252 0.97 -33.53 10.48
CA THR A 252 0.49 -32.34 11.20
C THR A 252 0.02 -31.25 10.26
N VAL A 253 0.67 -31.08 9.10
CA VAL A 253 0.20 -30.15 8.06
C VAL A 253 -1.15 -30.58 7.52
N VAL A 254 -1.32 -31.87 7.23
CA VAL A 254 -2.62 -32.41 6.75
C VAL A 254 -3.72 -32.21 7.79
N ASP A 255 -3.41 -32.41 9.07
CA ASP A 255 -4.37 -32.16 10.15
C ASP A 255 -4.73 -30.67 10.26
N HIS A 256 -3.74 -29.77 10.17
CA HIS A 256 -3.96 -28.33 10.15
C HIS A 256 -4.72 -27.86 8.90
N GLU A 257 -4.49 -28.48 7.74
CA GLU A 257 -5.22 -28.20 6.50
C GLU A 257 -6.69 -28.56 6.66
N ARG A 258 -6.98 -29.79 7.11
CA ARG A 258 -8.35 -30.26 7.37
C ARG A 258 -9.06 -29.35 8.36
N GLU A 259 -8.40 -28.96 9.44
CA GLU A 259 -8.98 -28.09 10.44
C GLU A 259 -9.26 -26.68 9.89
N THR A 260 -8.32 -26.13 9.14
CA THR A 260 -8.48 -24.83 8.47
C THR A 260 -9.62 -24.86 7.47
N TYR A 261 -9.69 -25.91 6.65
CA TYR A 261 -10.74 -26.09 5.63
C TYR A 261 -12.10 -26.22 6.27
N ARG A 262 -12.22 -27.05 7.32
CA ARG A 262 -13.44 -27.20 8.10
C ARG A 262 -13.89 -25.87 8.72
N LYS A 263 -12.95 -25.10 9.26
CA LYS A 263 -13.24 -23.79 9.88
C LYS A 263 -13.71 -22.75 8.87
N LEU A 264 -13.14 -22.75 7.67
CA LEU A 264 -13.51 -21.83 6.59
C LEU A 264 -14.69 -22.32 5.75
N GLY A 265 -15.15 -23.56 5.94
CA GLY A 265 -16.20 -24.17 5.13
C GLY A 265 -15.78 -24.42 3.68
N VAL A 266 -14.49 -24.67 3.44
CA VAL A 266 -13.95 -24.95 2.10
C VAL A 266 -13.51 -26.40 1.96
N HIS A 267 -13.52 -26.90 0.74
CA HIS A 267 -13.18 -28.29 0.40
C HIS A 267 -12.07 -28.41 -0.63
N SER A 268 -11.67 -27.28 -1.22
CA SER A 268 -10.62 -27.25 -2.23
C SER A 268 -9.71 -26.05 -2.03
N ARG A 269 -8.50 -26.16 -2.54
CA ARG A 269 -7.55 -25.04 -2.56
C ARG A 269 -8.05 -23.88 -3.42
N HIS A 270 -8.89 -24.18 -4.42
CA HIS A 270 -9.56 -23.15 -5.21
C HIS A 270 -10.56 -22.38 -4.34
N GLU A 271 -11.43 -23.06 -3.59
CA GLU A 271 -12.32 -22.44 -2.61
C GLU A 271 -11.57 -21.66 -1.53
N LEU A 272 -10.44 -22.17 -1.04
CA LEU A 272 -9.57 -21.42 -0.14
C LEU A 272 -9.14 -20.09 -0.77
N ALA A 273 -8.74 -20.09 -2.05
CA ALA A 273 -8.36 -18.87 -2.75
C ALA A 273 -9.52 -17.86 -2.83
N ARG A 274 -10.77 -18.33 -2.90
CA ARG A 274 -11.97 -17.48 -2.86
C ARG A 274 -12.15 -16.78 -1.53
N CYS A 275 -11.89 -17.46 -0.40
CA CYS A 275 -11.93 -16.83 0.93
C CYS A 275 -10.97 -15.65 1.08
N PHE A 276 -9.85 -15.69 0.37
CA PHE A 276 -8.84 -14.64 0.38
C PHE A 276 -8.85 -13.82 -0.91
N GLY A 277 -9.88 -13.91 -1.76
CA GLY A 277 -9.72 -13.43 -3.13
C GLY A 277 -10.91 -13.45 -4.08
N GLU A 278 -12.13 -13.83 -3.70
CA GLU A 278 -13.32 -13.61 -4.54
C GLU A 278 -14.36 -12.75 -3.80
N ALA A 279 -15.01 -11.83 -4.52
CA ALA A 279 -16.30 -11.31 -4.08
C ALA A 279 -17.33 -12.39 -4.40
N PRO A 280 -18.42 -12.51 -3.62
CA PRO A 280 -19.53 -13.39 -4.01
C PRO A 280 -19.94 -13.02 -5.44
N ASP A 281 -20.24 -14.05 -6.24
CA ASP A 281 -20.84 -13.89 -7.56
C ASP A 281 -21.90 -12.79 -7.47
N ASN A 282 -21.73 -11.72 -8.26
CA ASN A 282 -22.78 -10.73 -8.45
C ASN A 282 -24.01 -11.49 -8.95
N VAL A 283 -25.08 -11.45 -8.16
CA VAL A 283 -26.46 -11.63 -8.65
C VAL A 283 -26.83 -10.39 -9.47
#